data_AF-A0A177YDA1-F1
#
_entry.id   AF-A0A177YDA1-F1
#
_cell.length_a   1.000
_cell.length_b   1.000
_cell.length_c   1.000
_cell.angle_alpha   90.00
_cell.angle_beta   90.00
_cell.angle_gamma   90.00
#
_symmetry.space_group_name_H-M   'P 1'
#
loop_
_entity.id
_entity.type
_entity.pdbx_description
1 polymer ?
#
loop_
_entity_poly.entity_id
_entity_poly.type
_entity_poly.pdbx_seq_one_letter_code
_entity_poly.pdbx_strand_id
1 'polypeptide(L)'
;MSVGVRVDLALLGIRGTPPVNRTAGAGPSDDGHVRIDGLGAAIPRNLSSPYVLDGDRILFDGNDIGVDIEAVSRPKFYDLETADGISYEKIAKLHGSSVLATTVMQTCIRYDPEQRCRFCSIEASLDAGDTIAVKTPAQLAEVAEAAVRLDGVTQMVITTGTSAAKDRGARHIARCVAAIKAAVPDLPIQVQCEPPGDLQTITDLHDAGAESIGIHVESLDDDVRRKWMPGKATVPMDEYRAAWAEAVRVFGRNQVSTYLLVGLGEDPDELVSGAAELIEMGVYPFVVPFRPLAGTLAVDVDRAVAPNRDVLEDVTRRVAKELQAASMLGTDQKAGCAACGACSVLQNAGG
;
A
#
# COMPACT_ATOMS: atom_id res chain seq x y z
N MET A 1 14.07 18.44 -0.59
CA MET A 1 13.93 17.95 -1.98
C MET A 1 12.76 18.63 -2.70
N SER A 2 12.85 18.84 -4.02
CA SER A 2 11.71 19.31 -4.81
C SER A 2 10.73 18.15 -5.07
N VAL A 3 9.42 18.43 -5.12
CA VAL A 3 8.40 17.43 -5.50
C VAL A 3 8.75 16.76 -6.84
N GLY A 4 9.32 17.51 -7.79
CA GLY A 4 9.74 16.98 -9.08
C GLY A 4 10.79 15.87 -8.99
N VAL A 5 11.83 16.02 -8.16
CA VAL A 5 12.83 14.94 -7.95
C VAL A 5 12.18 13.72 -7.30
N ARG A 6 11.22 13.93 -6.39
CA ARG A 6 10.49 12.84 -5.75
C ARG A 6 9.62 12.07 -6.75
N VAL A 7 8.94 12.78 -7.65
CA VAL A 7 8.19 12.20 -8.77
C VAL A 7 9.11 11.34 -9.64
N ASP A 8 10.29 11.86 -9.99
CA ASP A 8 11.24 11.15 -10.82
C ASP A 8 11.72 9.86 -10.14
N LEU A 9 12.10 9.92 -8.87
CA LEU A 9 12.48 8.71 -8.11
C LEU A 9 11.31 7.73 -8.00
N ALA A 10 10.09 8.21 -7.81
CA ALA A 10 8.91 7.36 -7.71
C ALA A 10 8.55 6.64 -9.03
N LEU A 11 8.96 7.19 -10.19
CA LEU A 11 8.66 6.64 -11.52
C LEU A 11 9.84 5.87 -12.12
N LEU A 12 11.02 6.46 -12.07
CA LEU A 12 12.23 5.95 -12.70
C LEU A 12 13.02 5.03 -11.77
N GLY A 13 12.75 5.07 -10.47
CA GLY A 13 13.46 4.26 -9.49
C GLY A 13 14.90 4.70 -9.28
N ILE A 14 15.68 3.84 -8.65
CA ILE A 14 17.12 4.00 -8.41
C ILE A 14 17.89 2.79 -8.88
N ARG A 15 19.11 3.02 -9.35
CA ARG A 15 20.10 1.97 -9.56
C ARG A 15 20.84 1.72 -8.24
N GLY A 16 20.64 0.53 -7.67
CA GLY A 16 21.21 0.10 -6.40
C GLY A 16 20.24 -0.83 -5.67
N THR A 17 20.73 -1.53 -4.65
CA THR A 17 19.91 -2.47 -3.87
C THR A 17 19.96 -2.10 -2.39
N PRO A 18 18.97 -1.34 -1.89
CA PRO A 18 18.84 -1.10 -0.45
C PRO A 18 18.71 -2.41 0.34
N PRO A 19 19.17 -2.46 1.61
CA PRO A 19 19.17 -3.70 2.40
C PRO A 19 17.76 -4.29 2.57
N VAL A 20 16.76 -3.45 2.83
CA VAL A 20 15.36 -3.85 2.78
C VAL A 20 14.85 -3.61 1.37
N ASN A 21 14.58 -4.70 0.66
CA ASN A 21 14.04 -4.69 -0.69
C ASN A 21 13.06 -5.85 -0.89
N ARG A 22 12.21 -5.74 -1.91
CA ARG A 22 11.24 -6.76 -2.30
C ARG A 22 11.31 -7.00 -3.80
N THR A 23 10.97 -8.19 -4.25
CA THR A 23 10.89 -8.52 -5.69
C THR A 23 9.44 -8.59 -6.18
N ALA A 24 8.54 -9.26 -5.45
CA ALA A 24 7.15 -9.45 -5.87
C ALA A 24 6.15 -9.53 -4.68
N GLY A 25 4.87 -9.71 -5.01
CA GLY A 25 3.76 -9.89 -4.06
C GLY A 25 2.89 -8.63 -3.87
N ALA A 26 1.98 -8.67 -2.90
CA ALA A 26 1.15 -7.51 -2.56
C ALA A 26 1.94 -6.42 -1.81
N GLY A 27 1.57 -5.15 -2.02
CA GLY A 27 2.27 -3.98 -1.48
C GLY A 27 3.37 -3.45 -2.41
N PRO A 28 4.30 -2.59 -1.90
CA PRO A 28 5.45 -2.10 -2.66
C PRO A 28 6.34 -3.28 -3.06
N SER A 29 6.29 -3.62 -4.34
CA SER A 29 6.98 -4.76 -4.94
C SER A 29 7.96 -4.25 -5.98
N ASP A 30 9.08 -4.96 -6.08
CA ASP A 30 10.28 -4.50 -6.80
C ASP A 30 10.89 -3.18 -6.28
N ASP A 31 10.56 -2.82 -5.04
CA ASP A 31 11.02 -1.59 -4.39
C ASP A 31 12.17 -1.86 -3.41
N GLY A 32 13.04 -0.86 -3.27
CA GLY A 32 13.94 -0.69 -2.13
C GLY A 32 13.34 0.30 -1.12
N HIS A 33 13.42 -0.03 0.17
CA HIS A 33 12.94 0.82 1.24
C HIS A 33 14.08 1.67 1.81
N VAL A 34 13.89 2.98 1.77
CA VAL A 34 14.85 3.99 2.21
C VAL A 34 14.13 5.15 2.90
N ARG A 35 14.88 6.05 3.54
CA ARG A 35 14.37 7.37 3.93
C ARG A 35 15.07 8.43 3.10
N ILE A 36 14.30 9.40 2.62
CA ILE A 36 14.78 10.52 1.84
C ILE A 36 14.33 11.79 2.55
N ASP A 37 15.27 12.66 2.89
CA ASP A 37 15.01 13.87 3.69
C ASP A 37 14.18 13.55 4.96
N GLY A 38 14.47 12.42 5.61
CA GLY A 38 13.78 11.94 6.81
C GLY A 38 12.42 11.27 6.59
N LEU A 39 11.85 11.32 5.37
CA LEU A 39 10.57 10.70 5.02
C LEU A 39 10.76 9.30 4.45
N GLY A 40 9.85 8.37 4.76
CA GLY A 40 9.86 7.03 4.19
C GLY A 40 9.72 7.03 2.67
N ALA A 41 10.37 6.10 1.99
CA ALA A 41 10.28 5.95 0.54
C ALA A 41 10.38 4.48 0.14
N ALA A 42 9.42 4.03 -0.67
CA ALA A 42 9.51 2.79 -1.43
C ALA A 42 9.80 3.18 -2.87
N ILE A 43 11.02 2.90 -3.32
CA ILE A 43 11.55 3.35 -4.61
C ILE A 43 11.83 2.14 -5.50
N PRO A 44 11.36 2.13 -6.77
CA PRO A 44 11.60 1.01 -7.66
C PRO A 44 13.10 0.77 -7.83
N ARG A 45 13.51 -0.50 -7.85
CA ARG A 45 14.87 -0.86 -8.22
C ARG A 45 14.93 -0.96 -9.74
N ASN A 46 15.64 -0.03 -10.36
CA ASN A 46 15.71 0.05 -11.82
C ASN A 46 17.16 0.21 -12.26
N LEU A 47 17.70 -0.83 -12.90
CA LEU A 47 19.08 -0.84 -13.42
C LEU A 47 19.33 0.23 -14.51
N SER A 48 18.27 0.67 -15.17
CA SER A 48 18.30 1.70 -16.21
C SER A 48 17.98 3.10 -15.68
N SER A 49 17.80 3.27 -14.36
CA SER A 49 17.54 4.59 -13.79
C SER A 49 18.74 5.54 -13.98
N PRO A 50 18.51 6.82 -14.33
CA PRO A 50 19.56 7.83 -14.29
C PRO A 50 19.96 8.20 -12.85
N TYR A 51 19.15 7.80 -11.86
CA TYR A 51 19.44 7.99 -10.45
C TYR A 51 20.22 6.80 -9.88
N VAL A 52 21.30 7.09 -9.15
CA VAL A 52 22.19 6.08 -8.58
C VAL A 52 22.29 6.27 -7.08
N LEU A 53 22.12 5.19 -6.33
CA LEU A 53 22.43 5.17 -4.91
C LEU A 53 23.95 5.10 -4.73
N ASP A 54 24.54 6.12 -4.10
CA ASP A 54 25.97 6.20 -3.79
C ASP A 54 26.16 6.50 -2.30
N GLY A 55 26.38 5.46 -1.50
CA GLY A 55 26.44 5.58 -0.05
C GLY A 55 25.15 6.14 0.55
N ASP A 56 25.25 7.33 1.16
CA ASP A 56 24.16 8.10 1.76
C ASP A 56 23.64 9.24 0.87
N ARG A 57 24.00 9.22 -0.43
CA ARG A 57 23.62 10.23 -1.43
C ARG A 57 22.94 9.62 -2.65
N ILE A 58 22.25 10.47 -3.40
CA ILE A 58 21.73 10.15 -4.73
C ILE A 58 22.48 10.96 -5.78
N LEU A 59 22.97 10.27 -6.81
CA LEU A 59 23.56 10.91 -7.99
C LEU A 59 22.54 10.92 -9.15
N PHE A 60 22.53 11.98 -9.94
CA PHE A 60 21.86 12.06 -11.24
C PHE A 60 22.91 12.36 -12.32
N ASP A 61 23.02 11.47 -13.31
CA ASP A 61 24.05 11.56 -14.36
C ASP A 61 25.48 11.79 -13.79
N GLY A 62 25.77 11.15 -12.66
CA GLY A 62 27.07 11.21 -11.98
C GLY A 62 27.27 12.44 -11.07
N ASN A 63 26.31 13.34 -10.96
CA ASN A 63 26.38 14.52 -10.09
C ASN A 63 25.50 14.32 -8.86
N ASP A 64 26.02 14.65 -7.67
CA ASP A 64 25.23 14.72 -6.45
C ASP A 64 24.16 15.81 -6.57
N ILE A 65 22.89 15.42 -6.38
CA ILE A 65 21.74 16.33 -6.49
C ILE A 65 21.31 16.95 -5.16
N GLY A 66 22.11 16.79 -4.10
CA GLY A 66 21.82 17.39 -2.80
C GLY A 66 20.82 16.62 -1.95
N VAL A 67 20.62 15.33 -2.24
CA VAL A 67 19.58 14.50 -1.61
C VAL A 67 20.21 13.51 -0.65
N ASP A 68 19.83 13.63 0.62
CA ASP A 68 20.20 12.66 1.65
C ASP A 68 19.31 11.41 1.56
N ILE A 69 19.95 10.25 1.62
CA ILE A 69 19.27 8.96 1.62
C ILE A 69 19.81 8.07 2.73
N GLU A 70 18.90 7.59 3.58
CA GLU A 70 19.21 6.63 4.63
C GLU A 70 18.68 5.26 4.23
N ALA A 71 19.55 4.26 4.22
CA ALA A 71 19.16 2.87 4.03
C ALA A 71 18.33 2.38 5.23
N VAL A 72 17.21 1.70 4.97
CA VAL A 72 16.53 0.95 6.03
C VAL A 72 17.33 -0.32 6.30
N SER A 73 17.66 -0.54 7.58
CA SER A 73 18.35 -1.75 8.02
C SER A 73 17.45 -2.98 7.90
N ARG A 74 18.04 -4.12 7.50
CA ARG A 74 17.29 -5.39 7.50
C ARG A 74 16.83 -5.70 8.93
N PRO A 75 15.54 -5.99 9.14
CA PRO A 75 15.01 -6.24 10.48
C PRO A 75 15.52 -7.56 11.06
N LYS A 76 15.74 -7.57 12.37
CA LYS A 76 16.23 -8.74 13.13
C LYS A 76 15.20 -9.84 13.23
N PHE A 77 13.91 -9.50 13.27
CA PHE A 77 12.86 -10.53 13.35
C PHE A 77 12.83 -11.46 12.12
N TYR A 78 13.46 -11.10 11.00
CA TYR A 78 13.59 -11.98 9.83
C TYR A 78 14.47 -13.21 10.06
N ASP A 79 15.33 -13.18 11.08
CA ASP A 79 16.20 -14.31 11.44
C ASP A 79 15.50 -15.32 12.37
N LEU A 80 14.21 -15.11 12.63
CA LEU A 80 13.38 -15.98 13.46
C LEU A 80 12.44 -16.83 12.62
N GLU A 81 11.99 -17.92 13.23
CA GLU A 81 11.02 -18.85 12.68
C GLU A 81 10.04 -19.29 13.76
N THR A 82 8.83 -19.65 13.33
CA THR A 82 7.82 -20.26 14.18
C THR A 82 8.27 -21.65 14.64
N ALA A 83 7.61 -22.21 15.65
CA ALA A 83 7.87 -23.57 16.13
C ALA A 83 7.78 -24.65 15.02
N ASP A 84 6.98 -24.41 13.99
CA ASP A 84 6.81 -25.31 12.84
C ASP A 84 7.81 -25.02 11.69
N GLY A 85 8.83 -24.19 11.92
CA GLY A 85 9.91 -23.89 10.96
C GLY A 85 9.55 -22.90 9.86
N ILE A 86 8.45 -22.15 10.03
CA ILE A 86 8.08 -21.10 9.07
C ILE A 86 8.82 -19.81 9.44
N SER A 87 9.71 -19.35 8.56
CA SER A 87 10.40 -18.05 8.69
C SER A 87 9.40 -16.91 8.87
N TYR A 88 9.69 -16.00 9.80
CA TYR A 88 8.85 -14.83 10.06
C TYR A 88 8.73 -13.91 8.84
N GLU A 89 9.76 -13.83 8.00
CA GLU A 89 9.74 -13.03 6.78
C GLU A 89 8.66 -13.51 5.78
N LYS A 90 8.29 -14.81 5.84
CA LYS A 90 7.18 -15.35 5.03
C LYS A 90 5.80 -14.97 5.57
N ILE A 91 5.72 -14.58 6.83
CA ILE A 91 4.47 -14.25 7.55
C ILE A 91 4.19 -12.75 7.47
N ALA A 92 5.18 -11.91 7.75
CA ALA A 92 5.07 -10.45 7.63
C ALA A 92 6.41 -9.81 7.27
N LYS A 93 6.35 -8.67 6.58
CA LYS A 93 7.52 -7.94 6.10
C LYS A 93 7.55 -6.51 6.65
N LEU A 94 8.75 -5.97 6.83
CA LEU A 94 8.95 -4.56 7.14
C LEU A 94 8.73 -3.72 5.87
N HIS A 95 7.85 -2.73 5.97
CA HIS A 95 7.64 -1.67 5.00
C HIS A 95 8.16 -0.34 5.58
N GLY A 96 8.90 0.41 4.77
CA GLY A 96 9.56 1.63 5.25
C GLY A 96 10.50 1.29 6.40
N SER A 97 10.58 2.16 7.41
CA SER A 97 11.46 1.97 8.57
C SER A 97 10.79 1.38 9.80
N SER A 98 9.45 1.35 9.86
CA SER A 98 8.74 1.01 11.11
C SER A 98 7.32 0.45 10.92
N VAL A 99 6.94 0.07 9.70
CA VAL A 99 5.60 -0.48 9.42
C VAL A 99 5.70 -1.98 9.18
N LEU A 100 5.00 -2.79 9.98
CA LEU A 100 4.86 -4.21 9.69
C LEU A 100 3.71 -4.43 8.70
N ALA A 101 3.89 -5.24 7.67
CA ALA A 101 2.86 -5.50 6.68
C ALA A 101 2.67 -6.99 6.41
N THR A 102 1.42 -7.41 6.24
CA THR A 102 1.08 -8.79 5.90
C THR A 102 -0.12 -8.87 4.97
N THR A 103 -0.17 -9.94 4.20
CA THR A 103 -1.33 -10.37 3.41
C THR A 103 -1.84 -11.68 4.01
N VAL A 104 -2.92 -11.65 4.79
CA VAL A 104 -3.37 -12.81 5.60
C VAL A 104 -3.77 -14.01 4.74
N MET A 105 -4.28 -13.75 3.54
CA MET A 105 -4.56 -14.76 2.52
C MET A 105 -3.92 -14.31 1.21
N GLN A 106 -2.97 -15.09 0.72
CA GLN A 106 -2.17 -14.74 -0.45
C GLN A 106 -2.85 -15.04 -1.78
N THR A 107 -3.97 -15.77 -1.77
CA THR A 107 -4.74 -16.12 -2.97
C THR A 107 -5.94 -15.21 -3.16
N CYS A 108 -6.41 -15.07 -4.40
CA CYS A 108 -7.55 -14.24 -4.75
C CYS A 108 -8.51 -14.97 -5.69
N ILE A 109 -9.82 -14.96 -5.40
CA ILE A 109 -10.85 -15.56 -6.27
C ILE A 109 -10.88 -14.93 -7.68
N ARG A 110 -10.28 -13.75 -7.85
CA ARG A 110 -10.23 -13.05 -9.13
C ARG A 110 -8.89 -13.18 -9.82
N TYR A 111 -8.02 -14.11 -9.43
CA TYR A 111 -6.65 -14.13 -9.95
C TYR A 111 -6.52 -14.71 -11.37
N ASP A 112 -7.59 -15.35 -11.87
CA ASP A 112 -7.71 -15.79 -13.27
C ASP A 112 -7.54 -14.62 -14.25
N PRO A 113 -6.80 -14.78 -15.37
CA PRO A 113 -6.45 -13.67 -16.27
C PRO A 113 -7.62 -12.83 -16.78
N GLU A 114 -8.80 -13.41 -16.95
CA GLU A 114 -10.01 -12.72 -17.43
C GLU A 114 -10.65 -11.82 -16.36
N GLN A 115 -10.34 -12.06 -15.08
CA GLN A 115 -10.90 -11.33 -13.93
C GLN A 115 -9.85 -10.51 -13.17
N ARG A 116 -8.57 -10.85 -13.34
CA ARG A 116 -7.47 -10.30 -12.56
C ARG A 116 -7.29 -8.81 -12.76
N CYS A 117 -7.07 -8.12 -11.65
CA CYS A 117 -6.46 -6.79 -11.68
C CYS A 117 -5.12 -6.87 -12.42
N ARG A 118 -4.99 -6.17 -13.54
CA ARG A 118 -3.89 -6.37 -14.49
C ARG A 118 -2.52 -6.03 -13.89
N PHE A 119 -2.50 -5.11 -12.92
CA PHE A 119 -1.32 -4.70 -12.15
C PHE A 119 -1.00 -5.58 -10.93
N CYS A 120 -1.83 -6.58 -10.60
CA CYS A 120 -1.71 -7.33 -9.36
C CYS A 120 -0.82 -8.57 -9.49
N SER A 121 0.10 -8.72 -8.52
CA SER A 121 1.04 -9.84 -8.38
C SER A 121 0.88 -10.59 -7.05
N ILE A 122 -0.32 -10.56 -6.44
CA ILE A 122 -0.54 -11.07 -5.07
C ILE A 122 -0.08 -12.53 -4.90
N GLU A 123 -0.33 -13.43 -5.85
CA GLU A 123 0.08 -14.84 -5.74
C GLU A 123 1.52 -15.08 -6.23
N ALA A 124 2.18 -14.11 -6.88
CA ALA A 124 3.53 -14.30 -7.41
C ALA A 124 4.56 -14.63 -6.31
N SER A 125 4.41 -14.03 -5.12
CA SER A 125 5.24 -14.38 -3.96
C SER A 125 4.93 -15.76 -3.39
N LEU A 126 3.71 -16.26 -3.59
CA LEU A 126 3.35 -17.63 -3.20
C LEU A 126 4.00 -18.64 -4.16
N ASP A 127 3.91 -18.38 -5.47
CA ASP A 127 4.52 -19.20 -6.52
C ASP A 127 6.05 -19.26 -6.38
N ALA A 128 6.69 -18.16 -5.97
CA ALA A 128 8.11 -18.09 -5.67
C ALA A 128 8.53 -18.76 -4.34
N GLY A 129 7.57 -19.13 -3.48
CA GLY A 129 7.83 -19.70 -2.16
C GLY A 129 8.28 -18.69 -1.10
N ASP A 130 8.11 -17.39 -1.36
CA ASP A 130 8.51 -16.28 -0.48
C ASP A 130 7.49 -15.99 0.64
N THR A 131 6.34 -16.67 0.62
CA THR A 131 5.28 -16.51 1.62
C THR A 131 4.48 -17.80 1.78
N ILE A 132 3.51 -17.82 2.70
CA ILE A 132 2.55 -18.92 2.88
C ILE A 132 1.15 -18.48 2.45
N ALA A 133 0.33 -19.45 2.00
CA ALA A 133 -0.99 -19.18 1.42
C ALA A 133 -1.95 -18.50 2.42
N VAL A 134 -1.99 -18.97 3.67
CA VAL A 134 -2.85 -18.43 4.73
C VAL A 134 -2.02 -18.30 6.01
N LYS A 135 -2.03 -17.12 6.63
CA LYS A 135 -1.39 -16.87 7.93
C LYS A 135 -2.42 -17.05 9.04
N THR A 136 -2.05 -17.75 10.11
CA THR A 136 -2.94 -17.93 11.26
C THR A 136 -2.88 -16.69 12.18
N PRO A 137 -3.93 -16.44 12.99
CA PRO A 137 -3.89 -15.37 14.00
C PRO A 137 -2.71 -15.49 14.96
N ALA A 138 -2.36 -16.71 15.39
CA ALA A 138 -1.25 -16.96 16.29
C ALA A 138 0.11 -16.62 15.65
N GLN A 139 0.33 -17.02 14.39
CA GLN A 139 1.52 -16.66 13.63
C GLN A 139 1.70 -15.15 13.53
N LEU A 140 0.62 -14.42 13.26
CA LEU A 140 0.68 -12.96 13.13
C LEU A 140 0.94 -12.25 14.46
N ALA A 141 0.34 -12.73 15.55
CA ALA A 141 0.58 -12.20 16.89
C ALA A 141 2.04 -12.39 17.32
N GLU A 142 2.59 -13.59 17.09
CA GLU A 142 3.99 -13.93 17.39
C GLU A 142 4.97 -13.03 16.61
N VAL A 143 4.75 -12.88 15.30
CA VAL A 143 5.62 -12.03 14.46
C VAL A 143 5.49 -10.55 14.80
N ALA A 144 4.28 -10.07 15.11
CA ALA A 144 4.06 -8.68 15.52
C ALA A 144 4.79 -8.36 16.84
N GLU A 145 4.70 -9.23 17.84
CA GLU A 145 5.43 -9.07 19.11
C GLU A 145 6.94 -9.02 18.88
N ALA A 146 7.48 -9.93 18.05
CA ALA A 146 8.90 -9.94 17.74
C ALA A 146 9.35 -8.66 17.00
N ALA A 147 8.59 -8.21 16.01
CA ALA A 147 8.92 -7.03 15.23
C ALA A 147 8.89 -5.74 16.07
N VAL A 148 7.93 -5.60 16.99
CA VAL A 148 7.89 -4.47 17.93
C VAL A 148 9.07 -4.53 18.90
N ARG A 149 9.32 -5.69 19.52
CA ARG A 149 10.38 -5.87 20.52
C ARG A 149 11.79 -5.70 19.96
N LEU A 150 12.07 -6.21 18.76
CA LEU A 150 13.42 -6.29 18.21
C LEU A 150 13.77 -5.11 17.28
N ASP A 151 12.77 -4.58 16.60
CA ASP A 151 12.95 -3.64 15.49
C ASP A 151 12.16 -2.34 15.67
N GLY A 152 11.39 -2.20 16.76
CA GLY A 152 10.70 -0.95 17.09
C GLY A 152 9.60 -0.57 16.11
N VAL A 153 8.95 -1.57 15.50
CA VAL A 153 7.75 -1.35 14.67
C VAL A 153 6.72 -0.52 15.43
N THR A 154 6.15 0.48 14.76
CA THR A 154 5.22 1.46 15.38
C THR A 154 3.79 1.33 14.87
N GLN A 155 3.56 0.60 13.77
CA GLN A 155 2.24 0.39 13.20
C GLN A 155 2.23 -0.84 12.30
N MET A 156 1.05 -1.38 12.01
CA MET A 156 0.87 -2.55 11.16
C MET A 156 -0.21 -2.34 10.10
N VAL A 157 0.01 -2.93 8.92
CA VAL A 157 -0.94 -2.98 7.81
C VAL A 157 -1.28 -4.42 7.49
N ILE A 158 -2.57 -4.73 7.50
CA ILE A 158 -3.09 -6.06 7.23
C ILE A 158 -3.98 -6.00 6.01
N THR A 159 -3.64 -6.74 4.96
CA THR A 159 -4.46 -6.87 3.76
C THR A 159 -4.80 -8.33 3.49
N THR A 160 -5.63 -8.57 2.47
CA THR A 160 -6.04 -9.92 2.05
C THR A 160 -6.24 -9.96 0.54
N GLY A 161 -5.95 -11.09 -0.08
CA GLY A 161 -6.57 -11.44 -1.34
C GLY A 161 -8.06 -11.69 -1.14
N THR A 162 -8.85 -11.50 -2.17
CA THR A 162 -10.30 -11.60 -2.06
C THR A 162 -10.74 -13.05 -1.89
N SER A 163 -11.52 -13.33 -0.85
CA SER A 163 -12.15 -14.63 -0.67
C SER A 163 -13.46 -14.78 -1.45
N ALA A 164 -13.89 -16.03 -1.67
CA ALA A 164 -15.20 -16.36 -2.24
C ALA A 164 -16.38 -15.96 -1.33
N ALA A 165 -16.14 -15.74 -0.04
CA ALA A 165 -17.18 -15.42 0.92
C ALA A 165 -17.65 -13.97 0.78
N LYS A 166 -18.89 -13.71 1.24
CA LYS A 166 -19.54 -12.39 1.15
C LYS A 166 -18.77 -11.27 1.87
N ASP A 167 -18.05 -11.62 2.94
CA ASP A 167 -17.21 -10.70 3.71
C ASP A 167 -15.85 -10.43 3.06
N ARG A 168 -15.58 -11.03 1.89
CA ARG A 168 -14.35 -10.84 1.11
C ARG A 168 -13.05 -11.15 1.89
N GLY A 169 -13.14 -11.92 2.98
CA GLY A 169 -12.01 -12.28 3.85
C GLY A 169 -11.92 -11.46 5.14
N ALA A 170 -12.75 -10.44 5.33
CA ALA A 170 -12.69 -9.52 6.46
C ALA A 170 -12.87 -10.20 7.83
N ARG A 171 -13.67 -11.27 7.97
CA ARG A 171 -13.76 -12.00 9.26
C ARG A 171 -12.46 -12.67 9.64
N HIS A 172 -11.67 -13.11 8.66
CA HIS A 172 -10.35 -13.65 8.96
C HIS A 172 -9.39 -12.55 9.41
N ILE A 173 -9.43 -11.39 8.76
CA ILE A 173 -8.70 -10.19 9.20
C ILE A 173 -9.06 -9.86 10.66
N ALA A 174 -10.35 -9.77 11.01
CA ALA A 174 -10.79 -9.47 12.36
C ALA A 174 -10.21 -10.44 13.42
N ARG A 175 -10.20 -11.74 13.13
CA ARG A 175 -9.55 -12.73 14.02
C ARG A 175 -8.05 -12.49 14.18
N CYS A 176 -7.36 -12.08 13.11
CA CYS A 176 -5.94 -11.78 13.14
C CYS A 176 -5.67 -10.50 13.95
N VAL A 177 -6.45 -9.44 13.73
CA VAL A 177 -6.36 -8.17 14.48
C VAL A 177 -6.53 -8.43 15.97
N ALA A 178 -7.57 -9.18 16.38
CA ALA A 178 -7.82 -9.48 17.78
C ALA A 178 -6.66 -10.25 18.43
N ALA A 179 -6.07 -11.22 17.72
CA ALA A 179 -4.90 -11.96 18.23
C ALA A 179 -3.66 -11.06 18.37
N ILE A 180 -3.41 -10.19 17.39
CA ILE A 180 -2.30 -9.22 17.45
C ILE A 180 -2.50 -8.25 18.61
N LYS A 181 -3.70 -7.67 18.76
CA LYS A 181 -4.01 -6.75 19.86
C LYS A 181 -3.95 -7.43 21.24
N ALA A 182 -4.20 -8.73 21.32
CA ALA A 182 -3.99 -9.48 22.57
C ALA A 182 -2.50 -9.60 22.95
N ALA A 183 -1.60 -9.74 21.96
CA ALA A 183 -0.16 -9.85 22.18
C ALA A 183 0.54 -8.48 22.28
N VAL A 184 0.08 -7.50 21.49
CA VAL A 184 0.65 -6.15 21.38
C VAL A 184 -0.48 -5.10 21.38
N PRO A 185 -1.04 -4.78 22.57
CA PRO A 185 -2.24 -3.94 22.68
C PRO A 185 -2.12 -2.55 22.03
N ASP A 186 -0.94 -1.93 22.17
CA ASP A 186 -0.70 -0.56 21.75
C ASP A 186 -0.30 -0.42 20.29
N LEU A 187 -0.12 -1.52 19.54
CA LEU A 187 0.29 -1.47 18.12
C LEU A 187 -0.89 -1.00 17.26
N PRO A 188 -0.84 0.18 16.61
CA PRO A 188 -1.88 0.63 15.71
C PRO A 188 -1.96 -0.22 14.45
N ILE A 189 -3.19 -0.56 14.03
CA ILE A 189 -3.43 -1.46 12.90
C ILE A 189 -4.36 -0.82 11.88
N GLN A 190 -3.92 -0.77 10.62
CA GLN A 190 -4.79 -0.57 9.47
C GLN A 190 -5.17 -1.92 8.86
N VAL A 191 -6.46 -2.10 8.58
CA VAL A 191 -6.95 -3.23 7.78
C VAL A 191 -7.32 -2.79 6.37
N GLN A 192 -7.16 -3.67 5.39
CA GLN A 192 -7.51 -3.41 4.00
C GLN A 192 -8.39 -4.52 3.45
N CYS A 193 -9.51 -4.14 2.86
CA CYS A 193 -10.43 -5.06 2.22
C CYS A 193 -11.20 -4.37 1.08
N GLU A 194 -11.84 -5.15 0.24
CA GLU A 194 -12.90 -4.65 -0.65
C GLU A 194 -14.15 -4.28 0.15
N PRO A 195 -15.09 -3.52 -0.45
CA PRO A 195 -16.42 -3.33 0.13
C PRO A 195 -17.01 -4.69 0.55
N PRO A 196 -17.30 -4.91 1.84
CA PRO A 196 -17.89 -6.15 2.29
C PRO A 196 -19.36 -6.20 1.85
N GLY A 197 -19.88 -7.38 1.53
CA GLY A 197 -21.29 -7.54 1.15
C GLY A 197 -22.28 -7.30 2.30
N ASP A 198 -21.78 -7.11 3.52
CA ASP A 198 -22.52 -6.66 4.69
C ASP A 198 -21.68 -5.59 5.42
N LEU A 199 -22.22 -4.38 5.53
CA LEU A 199 -21.56 -3.23 6.14
C LEU A 199 -21.27 -3.41 7.64
N GLN A 200 -22.02 -4.28 8.34
CA GLN A 200 -21.72 -4.62 9.75
C GLN A 200 -20.27 -5.14 9.92
N THR A 201 -19.72 -5.78 8.87
CA THR A 201 -18.34 -6.25 8.84
C THR A 201 -17.31 -5.15 9.14
N ILE A 202 -17.61 -3.90 8.78
CA ILE A 202 -16.75 -2.74 9.05
C ILE A 202 -16.69 -2.46 10.55
N THR A 203 -17.84 -2.54 11.24
CA THR A 203 -17.91 -2.44 12.70
C THR A 203 -17.17 -3.61 13.36
N ASP A 204 -17.34 -4.84 12.86
CA ASP A 204 -16.63 -6.02 13.40
C ASP A 204 -15.10 -5.89 13.31
N LEU A 205 -14.57 -5.27 12.24
CA LEU A 205 -13.14 -4.98 12.10
C LEU A 205 -12.65 -3.94 13.12
N HIS A 206 -13.43 -2.88 13.35
CA HIS A 206 -13.14 -1.87 14.35
C HIS A 206 -13.16 -2.48 15.77
N ASP A 207 -14.19 -3.26 16.10
CA ASP A 207 -14.36 -3.90 17.40
C ASP A 207 -13.28 -4.95 17.69
N ALA A 208 -12.70 -5.56 16.65
CA ALA A 208 -11.52 -6.41 16.80
C ALA A 208 -10.25 -5.63 17.19
N GLY A 209 -10.26 -4.30 17.05
CA GLY A 209 -9.18 -3.39 17.44
C GLY A 209 -8.46 -2.72 16.26
N ALA A 210 -9.00 -2.77 15.03
CA ALA A 210 -8.45 -2.00 13.93
C ALA A 210 -8.74 -0.50 14.16
N GLU A 211 -7.78 0.35 13.83
CA GLU A 211 -7.85 1.79 14.10
C GLU A 211 -7.97 2.64 12.84
N SER A 212 -7.64 2.06 11.69
CA SER A 212 -7.84 2.66 10.37
C SER A 212 -8.23 1.58 9.37
N ILE A 213 -8.89 1.96 8.28
CA ILE A 213 -9.33 1.05 7.22
C ILE A 213 -9.02 1.59 5.82
N GLY A 214 -8.55 0.71 4.94
CA GLY A 214 -8.38 0.94 3.52
C GLY A 214 -9.43 0.18 2.71
N ILE A 215 -10.25 0.90 1.96
CA ILE A 215 -11.19 0.32 0.98
C ILE A 215 -10.83 0.88 -0.38
N HIS A 216 -9.96 0.15 -1.09
CA HIS A 216 -9.26 0.65 -2.27
C HIS A 216 -10.06 0.44 -3.55
N VAL A 217 -10.28 1.52 -4.31
CA VAL A 217 -11.02 1.50 -5.60
C VAL A 217 -10.08 1.59 -6.81
N GLU A 218 -8.87 2.10 -6.59
CA GLU A 218 -7.76 2.28 -7.54
C GLU A 218 -8.02 3.21 -8.71
N SER A 219 -9.27 3.41 -9.11
CA SER A 219 -9.73 4.29 -10.19
C SER A 219 -11.17 4.72 -9.88
N LEU A 220 -11.51 5.98 -10.18
CA LEU A 220 -12.88 6.49 -10.03
C LEU A 220 -13.67 6.41 -11.34
N ASP A 221 -13.00 6.06 -12.45
CA ASP A 221 -13.58 5.85 -13.77
C ASP A 221 -13.97 4.38 -13.98
N ASP A 222 -15.26 4.13 -14.18
CA ASP A 222 -15.81 2.78 -14.37
C ASP A 222 -15.31 2.07 -15.66
N ASP A 223 -14.99 2.80 -16.72
CA ASP A 223 -14.39 2.23 -17.94
C ASP A 223 -12.95 1.77 -17.68
N VAL A 224 -12.17 2.59 -16.95
CA VAL A 224 -10.81 2.21 -16.54
C VAL A 224 -10.86 1.02 -15.60
N ARG A 225 -11.79 1.00 -14.63
CA ARG A 225 -11.99 -0.16 -13.74
C ARG A 225 -12.32 -1.42 -14.53
N ARG A 226 -13.25 -1.38 -15.48
CA ARG A 226 -13.58 -2.55 -16.33
C ARG A 226 -12.38 -3.07 -17.11
N LYS A 227 -11.54 -2.16 -17.62
CA LYS A 227 -10.34 -2.51 -18.39
C LYS A 227 -9.24 -3.11 -17.50
N TRP A 228 -8.95 -2.49 -16.36
CA TRP A 228 -7.78 -2.82 -15.54
C TRP A 228 -8.06 -3.81 -14.42
N MET A 229 -9.31 -3.94 -13.99
CA MET A 229 -9.69 -4.78 -12.87
C MET A 229 -11.06 -5.42 -13.11
N PRO A 230 -11.26 -6.15 -14.23
CA PRO A 230 -12.56 -6.58 -14.71
C PRO A 230 -13.41 -7.29 -13.64
N GLY A 231 -12.81 -8.18 -12.84
CA GLY A 231 -13.55 -8.86 -11.79
C GLY A 231 -13.86 -7.97 -10.57
N LYS A 232 -13.00 -7.02 -10.22
CA LYS A 232 -13.22 -6.06 -9.12
C LYS A 232 -14.22 -4.98 -9.51
N ALA A 233 -14.24 -4.59 -10.79
CA ALA A 233 -15.17 -3.63 -11.38
C ALA A 233 -16.63 -4.11 -11.37
N THR A 234 -16.87 -5.41 -11.16
CA THR A 234 -18.24 -5.94 -10.93
C THR A 234 -18.88 -5.38 -9.66
N VAL A 235 -18.09 -4.88 -8.71
CA VAL A 235 -18.58 -4.15 -7.53
C VAL A 235 -18.88 -2.70 -7.97
N PRO A 236 -20.13 -2.24 -7.97
CA PRO A 236 -20.48 -0.91 -8.45
C PRO A 236 -19.94 0.19 -7.52
N MET A 237 -19.74 1.40 -8.06
CA MET A 237 -19.22 2.53 -7.28
C MET A 237 -20.12 2.89 -6.09
N ASP A 238 -21.43 2.67 -6.19
CA ASP A 238 -22.38 2.90 -5.09
C ASP A 238 -22.08 2.01 -3.87
N GLU A 239 -21.61 0.78 -4.07
CA GLU A 239 -21.18 -0.09 -2.95
C GLU A 239 -19.90 0.44 -2.29
N TYR A 240 -18.96 1.01 -3.05
CA TYR A 240 -17.80 1.69 -2.49
C TYR A 240 -18.21 2.92 -1.69
N ARG A 241 -19.09 3.77 -2.23
CA ARG A 241 -19.59 4.96 -1.54
C ARG A 241 -20.32 4.62 -0.25
N ALA A 242 -21.15 3.58 -0.26
CA ALA A 242 -21.82 3.09 0.95
C ALA A 242 -20.82 2.56 1.99
N ALA A 243 -19.83 1.78 1.55
CA ALA A 243 -18.80 1.24 2.45
C ALA A 243 -17.90 2.32 3.03
N TRP A 244 -17.53 3.34 2.24
CA TRP A 244 -16.77 4.49 2.73
C TRP A 244 -17.55 5.34 3.73
N ALA A 245 -18.83 5.63 3.45
CA ALA A 245 -19.66 6.38 4.37
C ALA A 245 -19.80 5.66 5.73
N GLU A 246 -20.01 4.34 5.70
CA GLU A 246 -20.05 3.52 6.92
C GLU A 246 -18.68 3.46 7.62
N ALA A 247 -17.59 3.29 6.87
CA ALA A 247 -16.25 3.30 7.43
C ALA A 247 -15.92 4.63 8.11
N VAL A 248 -16.32 5.77 7.53
CA VAL A 248 -16.12 7.08 8.16
C VAL A 248 -16.98 7.22 9.41
N ARG A 249 -18.22 6.70 9.41
CA ARG A 249 -19.08 6.66 10.60
C ARG A 249 -18.46 5.85 11.74
N VAL A 250 -17.80 4.74 11.44
CA VAL A 250 -17.23 3.80 12.42
C VAL A 250 -15.82 4.21 12.88
N PHE A 251 -14.89 4.40 11.94
CA PHE A 251 -13.49 4.69 12.22
C PHE A 251 -13.20 6.18 12.41
N GLY A 252 -14.07 7.04 11.89
CA GLY A 252 -13.91 8.49 11.92
C GLY A 252 -13.23 9.06 10.68
N ARG A 253 -13.37 10.39 10.53
CA ARG A 253 -12.74 11.17 9.46
C ARG A 253 -11.23 10.95 9.47
N ASN A 254 -10.65 10.78 8.28
CA ASN A 254 -9.22 10.57 8.07
C ASN A 254 -8.67 9.29 8.71
N GLN A 255 -9.52 8.34 9.10
CA GLN A 255 -9.10 6.97 9.41
C GLN A 255 -9.54 5.98 8.34
N VAL A 256 -10.10 6.49 7.23
CA VAL A 256 -10.51 5.74 6.05
C VAL A 256 -9.66 6.20 4.88
N SER A 257 -9.17 5.27 4.07
CA SER A 257 -8.38 5.58 2.87
C SER A 257 -8.79 4.76 1.67
N THR A 258 -8.55 5.31 0.48
CA THR A 258 -8.67 4.57 -0.79
C THR A 258 -7.48 4.86 -1.68
N TYR A 259 -6.96 3.87 -2.40
CA TYR A 259 -5.90 4.11 -3.37
C TYR A 259 -6.50 4.69 -4.64
N LEU A 260 -5.83 5.67 -5.23
CA LEU A 260 -6.07 6.17 -6.58
C LEU A 260 -4.78 6.05 -7.39
N LEU A 261 -4.81 5.27 -8.48
CA LEU A 261 -3.66 5.00 -9.32
C LEU A 261 -3.60 5.98 -10.50
N VAL A 262 -2.52 6.75 -10.59
CA VAL A 262 -2.26 7.62 -11.74
C VAL A 262 -1.58 6.81 -12.85
N GLY A 263 -2.11 6.86 -14.08
CA GLY A 263 -1.51 6.18 -15.24
C GLY A 263 -2.27 4.99 -15.79
N LEU A 264 -3.48 4.72 -15.28
CA LEU A 264 -4.35 3.68 -15.84
C LEU A 264 -5.13 4.14 -17.08
N GLY A 265 -5.09 5.43 -17.40
CA GLY A 265 -5.89 6.04 -18.47
C GLY A 265 -7.06 6.89 -17.96
N GLU A 266 -7.12 7.14 -16.65
CA GLU A 266 -8.01 8.14 -16.03
C GLU A 266 -7.82 9.52 -16.66
N ASP A 267 -8.88 10.32 -16.70
CA ASP A 267 -8.77 11.76 -16.88
C ASP A 267 -8.20 12.41 -15.59
N PRO A 268 -7.09 13.17 -15.65
CA PRO A 268 -6.50 13.80 -14.48
C PRO A 268 -7.42 14.80 -13.75
N ASP A 269 -8.27 15.52 -14.49
CA ASP A 269 -9.19 16.50 -13.91
C ASP A 269 -10.33 15.80 -13.17
N GLU A 270 -10.87 14.71 -13.74
CA GLU A 270 -11.89 13.89 -13.08
C GLU A 270 -11.33 13.20 -11.83
N LEU A 271 -10.09 12.68 -11.88
CA LEU A 271 -9.43 12.10 -10.71
C LEU A 271 -9.29 13.12 -9.58
N VAL A 272 -8.83 14.35 -9.88
CA VAL A 272 -8.69 15.40 -8.87
C VAL A 272 -10.05 15.81 -8.30
N SER A 273 -11.08 15.96 -9.15
CA SER A 273 -12.45 16.26 -8.71
C SER A 273 -13.00 15.17 -7.79
N GLY A 274 -12.86 13.90 -8.17
CA GLY A 274 -13.30 12.78 -7.35
C GLY A 274 -12.50 12.61 -6.06
N ALA A 275 -11.21 12.95 -6.06
CA ALA A 275 -10.40 13.03 -4.85
C ALA A 275 -10.92 14.10 -3.88
N ALA A 276 -11.36 15.27 -4.38
CA ALA A 276 -11.98 16.30 -3.55
C ALA A 276 -13.30 15.80 -2.91
N GLU A 277 -14.15 15.08 -3.64
CA GLU A 277 -15.37 14.45 -3.09
C GLU A 277 -15.05 13.45 -1.97
N LEU A 278 -14.00 12.63 -2.14
CA LEU A 278 -13.55 11.69 -1.12
C LEU A 278 -13.09 12.42 0.16
N ILE A 279 -12.33 13.51 0.00
CA ILE A 279 -11.86 14.34 1.11
C ILE A 279 -13.04 14.96 1.87
N GLU A 280 -14.04 15.47 1.17
CA GLU A 280 -15.27 15.99 1.77
C GLU A 280 -16.03 14.92 2.56
N MET A 281 -16.09 13.69 2.03
CA MET A 281 -16.67 12.53 2.71
C MET A 281 -15.86 12.10 3.94
N GLY A 282 -14.60 12.52 4.07
CA GLY A 282 -13.69 12.14 5.15
C GLY A 282 -12.84 10.90 4.85
N VAL A 283 -12.76 10.50 3.57
CA VAL A 283 -11.90 9.44 3.05
C VAL A 283 -10.63 10.04 2.46
N TYR A 284 -9.46 9.54 2.87
CA TYR A 284 -8.18 10.00 2.34
C TYR A 284 -7.90 9.36 0.97
N PRO A 285 -7.80 10.14 -0.13
CA PRO A 285 -7.40 9.65 -1.45
C PRO A 285 -5.87 9.45 -1.49
N PHE A 286 -5.41 8.23 -1.25
CA PHE A 286 -3.99 7.88 -1.34
C PHE A 286 -3.56 7.73 -2.80
N VAL A 287 -3.14 8.84 -3.39
CA VAL A 287 -2.67 8.93 -4.78
C VAL A 287 -1.28 8.33 -4.90
N VAL A 288 -1.11 7.37 -5.81
CA VAL A 288 0.19 6.77 -6.14
C VAL A 288 0.29 6.54 -7.66
N PRO A 289 1.51 6.54 -8.24
CA PRO A 289 1.66 6.18 -9.64
C PRO A 289 1.43 4.69 -9.88
N PHE A 290 0.87 4.35 -11.04
CA PHE A 290 1.02 3.01 -11.59
C PHE A 290 2.50 2.74 -11.86
N ARG A 291 3.02 1.67 -11.25
CA ARG A 291 4.39 1.18 -11.45
C ARG A 291 4.34 -0.16 -12.19
N PRO A 292 4.93 -0.25 -13.40
CA PRO A 292 5.05 -1.53 -14.10
C PRO A 292 5.82 -2.54 -13.24
N LEU A 293 5.22 -3.71 -13.02
CA LEU A 293 5.83 -4.80 -12.25
C LEU A 293 5.89 -6.07 -13.09
N ALA A 294 7.08 -6.65 -13.21
CA ALA A 294 7.29 -7.91 -13.94
C ALA A 294 6.41 -9.04 -13.36
N GLY A 295 5.89 -9.91 -14.23
CA GLY A 295 4.99 -10.99 -13.81
C GLY A 295 3.52 -10.58 -13.67
N THR A 296 3.17 -9.33 -14.00
CA THR A 296 1.79 -8.85 -14.04
C THR A 296 1.28 -8.81 -15.49
N LEU A 297 -0.04 -8.94 -15.69
CA LEU A 297 -0.65 -8.84 -17.03
C LEU A 297 -0.37 -7.47 -17.66
N ALA A 298 -0.36 -6.41 -16.84
CA ALA A 298 -0.03 -5.06 -17.25
C ALA A 298 1.32 -4.99 -18.00
N VAL A 299 2.33 -5.71 -17.52
CA VAL A 299 3.66 -5.72 -18.14
C VAL A 299 3.79 -6.80 -19.21
N ASP A 300 3.35 -8.02 -18.91
CA ASP A 300 3.65 -9.18 -19.75
C ASP A 300 2.73 -9.27 -20.98
N VAL A 301 1.50 -8.79 -20.84
CA VAL A 301 0.47 -8.81 -21.89
C VAL A 301 0.25 -7.42 -22.48
N ASP A 302 -0.02 -6.43 -21.64
CA ASP A 302 -0.44 -5.09 -22.13
C ASP A 302 0.71 -4.18 -22.52
N ARG A 303 1.93 -4.50 -22.07
CA ARG A 303 3.11 -3.64 -22.23
C ARG A 303 2.88 -2.23 -21.68
N ALA A 304 2.11 -2.12 -20.60
CA ALA A 304 1.82 -0.87 -19.93
C ALA A 304 3.09 -0.26 -19.33
N VAL A 305 3.15 1.06 -19.36
CA VAL A 305 4.26 1.87 -18.86
C VAL A 305 3.80 2.76 -17.70
N ALA A 306 4.75 3.27 -16.93
CA ALA A 306 4.48 4.24 -15.87
C ALA A 306 3.82 5.52 -16.45
N PRO A 307 3.06 6.29 -15.66
CA PRO A 307 2.44 7.53 -16.13
C PRO A 307 3.46 8.57 -16.58
N ASN A 308 3.00 9.53 -17.37
CA ASN A 308 3.79 10.73 -17.67
C ASN A 308 4.12 11.48 -16.36
N ARG A 309 5.39 11.89 -16.23
CA ARG A 309 5.94 12.62 -15.10
C ARG A 309 5.10 13.85 -14.72
N ASP A 310 4.75 14.67 -15.71
CA ASP A 310 4.07 15.94 -15.49
C ASP A 310 2.62 15.72 -15.02
N VAL A 311 1.97 14.65 -15.49
CA VAL A 311 0.65 14.24 -15.02
C VAL A 311 0.68 13.81 -13.56
N LEU A 312 1.67 12.98 -13.16
CA LEU A 312 1.80 12.58 -11.75
C LEU A 312 2.08 13.81 -10.86
N GLU A 313 2.96 14.70 -11.30
CA GLU A 313 3.30 15.91 -10.54
C GLU A 313 2.08 16.83 -10.38
N ASP A 314 1.34 17.10 -11.47
CA ASP A 314 0.14 17.95 -11.45
C ASP A 314 -0.95 17.39 -10.52
N VAL A 315 -1.35 16.13 -10.73
CA VAL A 315 -2.38 15.47 -9.92
C VAL A 315 -1.99 15.46 -8.44
N THR A 316 -0.73 15.09 -8.13
CA THR A 316 -0.25 15.06 -6.75
C THR A 316 -0.37 16.43 -6.09
N ARG A 317 0.06 17.50 -6.77
CA ARG A 317 0.02 18.86 -6.22
C ARG A 317 -1.40 19.36 -6.01
N ARG A 318 -2.30 19.08 -6.95
CA ARG A 318 -3.70 19.49 -6.86
C ARG A 318 -4.43 18.76 -5.74
N VAL A 319 -4.26 17.44 -5.62
CA VAL A 319 -4.84 16.67 -4.51
C VAL A 319 -4.24 17.08 -3.16
N ALA A 320 -2.93 17.30 -3.08
CA ALA A 320 -2.30 17.79 -1.84
C ALA A 320 -2.86 19.15 -1.40
N LYS A 321 -3.18 20.05 -2.35
CA LYS A 321 -3.82 21.34 -2.04
C LYS A 321 -5.22 21.15 -1.43
N GLU A 322 -6.02 20.22 -1.95
CA GLU A 322 -7.34 19.90 -1.38
C GLU A 322 -7.21 19.29 0.03
N LEU A 323 -6.24 18.39 0.24
CA LEU A 323 -5.94 17.81 1.56
C LEU A 323 -5.55 18.89 2.58
N GLN A 324 -4.72 19.85 2.17
CA GLN A 324 -4.33 20.99 3.00
C GLN A 324 -5.52 21.89 3.33
N ALA A 325 -6.35 22.23 2.34
CA ALA A 325 -7.55 23.03 2.54
C ALA A 325 -8.51 22.37 3.54
N ALA A 326 -8.58 21.04 3.51
CA ALA A 326 -9.40 20.25 4.43
C ALA A 326 -8.71 19.92 5.77
N SER A 327 -7.46 20.31 6.01
CA SER A 327 -6.68 19.88 7.19
C SER A 327 -6.73 18.36 7.38
N MET A 328 -6.34 17.63 6.33
CA MET A 328 -6.43 16.17 6.27
C MET A 328 -5.08 15.60 5.84
N LEU A 329 -4.12 15.56 6.76
CA LEU A 329 -2.78 15.05 6.45
C LEU A 329 -2.76 13.53 6.57
N GLY A 330 -2.00 12.86 5.70
CA GLY A 330 -1.81 11.42 5.78
C GLY A 330 -1.18 10.98 7.11
N THR A 331 -0.31 11.82 7.68
CA THR A 331 0.37 11.60 8.97
C THR A 331 -0.56 11.68 10.18
N ASP A 332 -1.78 12.18 10.04
CA ASP A 332 -2.80 12.19 11.09
C ASP A 332 -3.62 10.88 11.15
N GLN A 333 -3.39 9.94 10.22
CA GLN A 333 -3.94 8.59 10.35
C GLN A 333 -3.21 7.82 11.46
N LYS A 334 -3.92 7.01 12.22
CA LYS A 334 -3.32 6.21 13.30
C LYS A 334 -2.41 5.11 12.78
N ALA A 335 -2.76 4.51 11.64
CA ALA A 335 -1.97 3.51 10.94
C ALA A 335 -2.28 3.53 9.45
N GLY A 336 -1.37 2.97 8.64
CA GLY A 336 -1.67 2.63 7.26
C GLY A 336 -0.76 3.24 6.21
N CYS A 337 -1.11 3.00 4.96
CA CYS A 337 -0.34 3.49 3.82
C CYS A 337 -0.25 5.02 3.78
N ALA A 338 -1.30 5.74 4.18
CA ALA A 338 -1.30 7.20 4.23
C ALA A 338 -0.39 7.74 5.36
N ALA A 339 -0.41 7.12 6.55
CA ALA A 339 0.50 7.45 7.64
C ALA A 339 1.97 7.21 7.26
N CYS A 340 2.23 6.08 6.58
CA CYS A 340 3.55 5.72 6.08
C CYS A 340 4.04 6.64 4.96
N GLY A 341 3.18 6.96 4.00
CA GLY A 341 3.47 7.84 2.86
C GLY A 341 4.45 7.29 1.81
N ALA A 342 5.13 6.18 2.09
CA ALA A 342 6.34 5.78 1.36
C ALA A 342 6.16 5.53 -0.16
N CYS A 343 4.97 5.09 -0.58
CA CYS A 343 4.67 4.81 -1.99
C CYS A 343 4.08 6.02 -2.74
N SER A 344 3.78 7.12 -2.03
CA SER A 344 3.16 8.33 -2.58
C SER A 344 4.15 9.49 -2.60
N VAL A 345 3.83 10.49 -3.42
CA VAL A 345 4.51 11.79 -3.44
C VAL A 345 3.70 12.85 -2.66
N LEU A 346 2.49 12.52 -2.18
CA LEU A 346 1.58 13.45 -1.50
C LEU A 346 2.24 14.12 -0.28
N GLN A 347 2.90 13.37 0.60
CA GLN A 347 3.57 13.94 1.78
C GLN A 347 4.62 15.00 1.40
N ASN A 348 5.29 14.83 0.25
CA ASN A 348 6.26 15.79 -0.26
C ASN A 348 5.61 17.06 -0.82
N ALA A 349 4.34 16.98 -1.22
CA ALA A 349 3.51 18.11 -1.64
C ALA A 349 2.63 18.68 -0.49
N GLY A 350 2.74 18.11 0.72
CA GLY A 350 2.02 18.51 1.92
C GLY A 350 0.60 17.95 2.06
N GLY A 351 0.33 16.80 1.40
CA GLY A 351 -0.82 15.94 1.67
C GLY A 351 -0.58 14.97 2.81
#